data_AF-A0A813JDE5-F1
#
_entry.id   AF-A0A813JDE5-F1
#
_cell.length_a   1.000
_cell.length_b   1.000
_cell.length_c   1.000
_cell.angle_alpha   90.00
_cell.angle_beta   90.00
_cell.angle_gamma   90.00
#
_symmetry.space_group_name_H-M   'P 1'
#
loop_
_entity.id
_entity.type
_entity.pdbx_description
1 polymer ?
#
loop_
_entity_poly.entity_id
_entity_poly.type
_entity_poly.pdbx_seq_one_letter_code
_entity_poly.pdbx_strand_id
1 'polypeptide(L)'
;MESMKAAAAELPAEDLDMLIFTNGILLQRRVILRELSERLGTNRPRRPRVFVMGGPGAGEKGNPADLNAENSYSRFPQHGKTVAANEALVLDAAARFPRLAVFGLNPGLIKTDIRSSITGTGCFFRFTEGVVGYCFPSAEVYAERLVPVLFAPALEKESGFHFNQKADAIKPSKVMTTQLTAKYIEATEVLLARLPIKDGEKS
;
A
#
# COMPACT_ATOMS: atom_id res chain seq x y z
N MET A 1 -10.12 16.57 0.25
CA MET A 1 -8.86 16.56 -0.53
C MET A 1 -7.90 17.61 0.02
N GLU A 2 -8.35 18.85 0.21
CA GLU A 2 -7.55 19.91 0.88
C GLU A 2 -6.96 19.47 2.21
N SER A 3 -7.71 18.75 3.07
CA SER A 3 -7.15 18.23 4.32
C SER A 3 -5.98 17.26 4.15
N MET A 4 -5.97 16.43 3.10
CA MET A 4 -4.86 15.49 2.83
C MET A 4 -3.67 16.20 2.19
N LYS A 5 -3.92 17.20 1.35
CA LYS A 5 -2.88 18.06 0.78
C LYS A 5 -2.23 18.91 1.86
N ALA A 6 -3.02 19.53 2.74
CA ALA A 6 -2.56 20.28 3.89
C ALA A 6 -1.74 19.38 4.83
N ALA A 7 -2.24 18.19 5.17
CA ALA A 7 -1.50 17.24 5.98
C ALA A 7 -0.17 16.81 5.32
N ALA A 8 -0.14 16.61 4.00
CA ALA A 8 1.10 16.33 3.28
C ALA A 8 2.05 17.54 3.27
N ALA A 9 1.52 18.76 3.17
CA ALA A 9 2.31 19.98 3.16
C ALA A 9 3.04 20.25 4.50
N GLU A 10 2.41 19.87 5.62
CA GLU A 10 2.95 19.99 6.97
C GLU A 10 4.05 18.97 7.30
N LEU A 11 4.20 17.91 6.49
CA LEU A 11 5.27 16.93 6.72
C LEU A 11 6.64 17.53 6.40
N PRO A 12 7.67 17.25 7.23
CA PRO A 12 9.06 17.63 6.96
C PRO A 12 9.67 16.71 5.90
N ALA A 13 9.03 16.65 4.73
CA ALA A 13 9.25 15.65 3.69
C ALA A 13 10.69 15.63 3.19
N GLU A 14 11.32 16.79 3.10
CA GLU A 14 12.69 17.02 2.64
C GLU A 14 13.71 16.22 3.46
N ASP A 15 13.43 16.02 4.73
CA ASP A 15 14.30 15.34 5.68
C ASP A 15 13.88 13.88 5.93
N LEU A 16 12.86 13.35 5.26
CA LEU A 16 12.46 11.95 5.43
C LEU A 16 13.27 11.02 4.53
N ASP A 17 13.91 10.02 5.12
CA ASP A 17 14.55 8.92 4.38
C ASP A 17 13.54 7.87 3.88
N MET A 18 12.37 7.80 4.54
CA MET A 18 11.40 6.73 4.32
C MET A 18 9.96 7.18 4.58
N LEU A 19 9.05 6.70 3.74
CA LEU A 19 7.60 6.80 3.90
C LEU A 19 6.99 5.40 3.83
N ILE A 20 6.21 5.01 4.84
CA ILE A 20 5.53 3.70 4.87
C ILE A 20 4.02 3.92 4.93
N PHE A 21 3.31 3.49 3.89
CA PHE A 21 1.86 3.42 3.88
C PHE A 21 1.39 2.10 4.49
N THR A 22 1.12 2.11 5.80
CA THR A 22 0.59 0.95 6.53
C THR A 22 -0.92 0.80 6.38
N ASN A 23 -1.64 1.93 6.36
CA ASN A 23 -3.10 1.99 6.28
C ASN A 23 -3.58 2.79 5.06
N GLY A 24 -4.89 2.81 4.83
CA GLY A 24 -5.52 3.63 3.80
C GLY A 24 -5.78 2.91 2.47
N ILE A 25 -6.66 3.51 1.68
CA ILE A 25 -7.05 3.08 0.34
C ILE A 25 -6.19 3.77 -0.72
N LEU A 26 -6.14 3.20 -1.93
CA LEU A 26 -5.34 3.71 -3.07
C LEU A 26 -5.45 5.23 -3.26
N LEU A 27 -6.67 5.76 -3.16
CA LEU A 27 -6.99 7.17 -3.32
C LEU A 27 -6.12 8.08 -2.44
N GLN A 28 -6.09 7.81 -1.14
CA GLN A 28 -5.38 8.63 -0.15
C GLN A 28 -3.87 8.55 -0.37
N ARG A 29 -3.37 7.32 -0.54
CA ARG A 29 -1.95 7.03 -0.73
C ARG A 29 -1.43 7.73 -1.98
N ARG A 30 -2.21 7.72 -3.07
CA ARG A 30 -1.84 8.39 -4.31
C ARG A 30 -1.76 9.90 -4.15
N VAL A 31 -2.74 10.53 -3.50
CA VAL A 31 -2.72 11.98 -3.25
C VAL A 31 -1.48 12.35 -2.44
N ILE A 32 -1.28 11.71 -1.29
CA ILE A 32 -0.12 11.98 -0.43
C ILE A 32 1.19 11.78 -1.19
N LEU A 33 1.34 10.64 -1.88
CA LEU A 33 2.57 10.34 -2.62
C LEU A 33 2.82 11.35 -3.75
N ARG A 34 1.78 11.79 -4.46
CA ARG A 34 1.90 12.81 -5.51
C ARG A 34 2.39 14.13 -4.94
N GLU A 35 1.76 14.62 -3.86
CA GLU A 35 2.13 15.89 -3.23
C GLU A 35 3.55 15.85 -2.63
N LEU A 36 3.96 14.70 -2.09
CA LEU A 36 5.29 14.55 -1.48
C LEU A 36 6.39 14.23 -2.51
N SER A 37 6.05 13.72 -3.69
CA SER A 37 7.03 13.11 -4.61
C SER A 37 8.19 14.02 -5.01
N GLU A 38 7.96 15.33 -5.09
CA GLU A 38 8.97 16.29 -5.48
C GLU A 38 9.90 16.68 -4.33
N ARG A 39 9.39 16.66 -3.10
CA ARG A 39 10.05 17.14 -1.87
C ARG A 39 10.67 16.02 -1.03
N LEU A 40 10.12 14.81 -1.12
CA LEU A 40 10.50 13.70 -0.25
C LEU A 40 12.01 13.44 -0.35
N GLY A 41 12.70 13.51 0.79
CA GLY A 41 14.12 13.21 0.95
C GLY A 41 15.08 14.10 0.16
N THR A 42 14.68 15.28 -0.31
CA THR A 42 15.56 16.14 -1.12
C THR A 42 16.78 16.67 -0.37
N ASN A 43 16.73 16.72 0.97
CA ASN A 43 17.88 17.07 1.81
C ASN A 43 18.74 15.85 2.17
N ARG A 44 18.36 14.65 1.72
CA ARG A 44 19.07 13.40 2.03
C ARG A 44 20.02 13.02 0.90
N PRO A 45 21.20 12.47 1.23
CA PRO A 45 22.16 12.00 0.23
C PRO A 45 21.73 10.69 -0.44
N ARG A 46 20.72 10.01 0.13
CA ARG A 46 20.22 8.71 -0.34
C ARG A 46 18.85 8.86 -0.98
N ARG A 47 18.56 7.95 -1.89
CA ARG A 47 17.25 7.84 -2.53
C ARG A 47 16.18 7.51 -1.48
N PRO A 48 15.17 8.37 -1.26
CA PRO A 48 14.12 8.12 -0.29
C PRO A 48 13.30 6.90 -0.66
N ARG A 49 12.88 6.14 0.35
CA ARG A 49 12.18 4.87 0.17
C ARG A 49 10.70 5.01 0.47
N VAL A 50 9.85 4.46 -0.38
CA VAL A 50 8.40 4.44 -0.21
C VAL A 50 7.96 2.98 -0.15
N PHE A 51 7.33 2.59 0.95
CA PHE A 51 6.77 1.25 1.12
C PHE A 51 5.26 1.30 1.12
N VAL A 52 4.63 0.53 0.24
CA VAL A 52 3.17 0.37 0.17
C VAL A 52 2.80 -0.98 0.77
N MET A 53 2.24 -0.98 1.97
CA MET A 53 1.79 -2.20 2.63
C MET A 53 0.34 -2.53 2.29
N GLY A 54 0.03 -3.82 2.19
CA GLY A 54 -1.36 -4.29 1.97
C GLY A 54 -1.48 -5.26 0.81
N GLY A 55 -0.55 -6.20 0.71
CA GLY A 55 -0.62 -7.36 -0.18
C GLY A 55 -0.15 -7.21 -1.64
N PRO A 56 0.56 -6.15 -2.10
CA PRO A 56 0.96 -6.06 -3.51
C PRO A 56 1.82 -7.27 -3.92
N GLY A 57 1.66 -7.75 -5.15
CA GLY A 57 2.32 -8.95 -5.65
C GLY A 57 1.59 -10.25 -5.31
N ALA A 58 0.39 -10.20 -4.71
CA ALA A 58 -0.43 -11.38 -4.43
C ALA A 58 -1.11 -11.98 -5.68
N GLY A 59 -1.06 -11.30 -6.83
CA GLY A 59 -1.70 -11.78 -8.06
C GLY A 59 -3.19 -11.45 -8.15
N GLU A 60 -3.67 -10.50 -7.36
CA GLU A 60 -5.03 -10.00 -7.44
C GLU A 60 -5.22 -9.15 -8.69
N LYS A 61 -6.24 -9.49 -9.49
CA LYS A 61 -6.65 -8.68 -10.65
C LYS A 61 -7.54 -7.51 -10.25
N GLY A 62 -8.44 -7.76 -9.29
CA GLY A 62 -9.54 -6.88 -8.91
C GLY A 62 -10.39 -6.39 -10.11
N ASN A 63 -11.06 -5.25 -9.93
CA ASN A 63 -11.82 -4.58 -10.96
C ASN A 63 -11.67 -3.04 -10.82
N PRO A 64 -10.85 -2.39 -11.66
CA PRO A 64 -10.67 -0.94 -11.59
C PRO A 64 -11.90 -0.15 -12.06
N ALA A 65 -12.85 -0.77 -12.78
CA ALA A 65 -14.06 -0.07 -13.22
C ALA A 65 -15.06 0.19 -12.09
N ASP A 66 -14.87 -0.42 -10.93
CA ASP A 66 -15.77 -0.32 -9.79
C ASP A 66 -14.98 -0.31 -8.47
N LEU A 67 -14.14 0.70 -8.27
CA LEU A 67 -13.33 0.79 -7.04
C LEU A 67 -14.17 1.03 -5.78
N ASN A 68 -15.32 1.69 -5.91
CA ASN A 68 -16.20 2.06 -4.79
C ASN A 68 -17.33 1.06 -4.51
N ALA A 69 -17.43 -0.03 -5.26
CA ALA A 69 -18.51 -1.01 -5.12
C ALA A 69 -19.92 -0.38 -5.28
N GLU A 70 -20.10 0.45 -6.31
CA GLU A 70 -21.32 1.24 -6.54
C GLU A 70 -22.54 0.35 -6.86
N ASN A 71 -22.31 -0.87 -7.38
CA ASN A 71 -23.38 -1.81 -7.76
C ASN A 71 -23.70 -2.84 -6.67
N SER A 72 -22.68 -3.40 -6.01
CA SER A 72 -22.85 -4.33 -4.90
C SER A 72 -21.57 -4.47 -4.08
N TYR A 73 -21.73 -4.54 -2.75
CA TYR A 73 -20.62 -4.70 -1.82
C TYR A 73 -20.46 -6.16 -1.40
N SER A 74 -19.24 -6.67 -1.55
CA SER A 74 -18.82 -7.93 -0.95
C SER A 74 -17.38 -7.81 -0.45
N ARG A 75 -17.13 -8.33 0.75
CA ARG A 75 -15.86 -8.14 1.50
C ARG A 75 -14.64 -8.65 0.73
N PHE A 76 -14.70 -9.87 0.19
CA PHE A 76 -13.54 -10.49 -0.46
C PHE A 76 -13.21 -9.85 -1.82
N PRO A 77 -14.16 -9.61 -2.74
CA PRO A 77 -13.91 -8.84 -3.94
C PRO A 77 -13.35 -7.45 -3.66
N GLN A 78 -13.87 -6.74 -2.65
CA GLN A 78 -13.38 -5.41 -2.30
C GLN A 78 -11.96 -5.43 -1.70
N HIS A 79 -11.65 -6.47 -0.92
CA HIS A 79 -10.29 -6.71 -0.44
C HIS A 79 -9.33 -6.96 -1.62
N GLY A 80 -9.69 -7.84 -2.56
CA GLY A 80 -8.89 -8.10 -3.77
C GLY A 80 -8.66 -6.85 -4.62
N LYS A 81 -9.68 -5.99 -4.78
CA LYS A 81 -9.53 -4.67 -5.43
C LYS A 81 -8.48 -3.81 -4.73
N THR A 82 -8.47 -3.79 -3.40
CA THR A 82 -7.51 -2.99 -2.61
C THR A 82 -6.08 -3.53 -2.74
N VAL A 83 -5.92 -4.86 -2.72
CA VAL A 83 -4.62 -5.52 -2.92
C VAL A 83 -4.07 -5.22 -4.32
N ALA A 84 -4.88 -5.39 -5.36
CA ALA A 84 -4.51 -5.06 -6.74
C ALA A 84 -4.18 -3.57 -6.91
N ALA A 85 -4.95 -2.70 -6.27
CA ALA A 85 -4.75 -1.26 -6.28
C ALA A 85 -3.41 -0.85 -5.63
N ASN A 86 -3.00 -1.51 -4.54
CA ASN A 86 -1.70 -1.29 -3.91
C ASN A 86 -0.54 -1.70 -4.82
N GLU A 87 -0.70 -2.80 -5.56
CA GLU A 87 0.31 -3.23 -6.53
C GLU A 87 0.42 -2.22 -7.67
N ALA A 88 -0.71 -1.78 -8.23
CA ALA A 88 -0.73 -0.74 -9.25
C ALA A 88 -0.04 0.54 -8.77
N LEU A 89 -0.26 0.97 -7.53
CA LEU A 89 0.41 2.16 -6.97
C LEU A 89 1.93 2.01 -6.94
N VAL A 90 2.45 0.85 -6.51
CA VAL A 90 3.89 0.61 -6.46
C VAL A 90 4.51 0.72 -7.85
N LEU A 91 3.89 0.07 -8.84
CA LEU A 91 4.43 0.05 -10.21
C LEU A 91 4.33 1.42 -10.88
N ASP A 92 3.20 2.11 -10.74
CA ASP A 92 2.99 3.45 -11.28
C ASP A 92 3.96 4.46 -10.66
N ALA A 93 4.10 4.46 -9.33
CA ALA A 93 4.98 5.40 -8.65
C ALA A 93 6.46 5.11 -8.92
N ALA A 94 6.86 3.83 -8.99
CA ALA A 94 8.22 3.46 -9.35
C ALA A 94 8.60 3.95 -10.77
N ALA A 95 7.65 3.89 -11.71
CA ALA A 95 7.85 4.36 -13.08
C ALA A 95 7.80 5.90 -13.18
N ARG A 96 6.86 6.54 -12.48
CA ARG A 96 6.63 7.99 -12.55
C ARG A 96 7.67 8.81 -11.78
N PHE A 97 8.17 8.28 -10.67
CA PHE A 97 9.05 9.01 -9.75
C PHE A 97 10.40 8.29 -9.60
N PRO A 98 11.31 8.39 -10.59
CA PRO A 98 12.59 7.66 -10.58
C PRO A 98 13.51 8.08 -9.41
N ARG A 99 13.30 9.26 -8.83
CA ARG A 99 13.99 9.72 -7.61
C ARG A 99 13.54 8.98 -6.34
N LEU A 100 12.45 8.23 -6.38
CA LEU A 100 11.94 7.48 -5.23
C LEU A 100 12.21 5.99 -5.41
N ALA A 101 12.54 5.30 -4.33
CA ALA A 101 12.65 3.84 -4.28
C ALA A 101 11.35 3.26 -3.74
N VAL A 102 10.48 2.78 -4.63
CA VAL A 102 9.12 2.38 -4.28
C VAL A 102 9.00 0.86 -4.25
N PHE A 103 8.52 0.31 -3.14
CA PHE A 103 8.39 -1.13 -2.93
C PHE A 103 7.04 -1.50 -2.34
N GLY A 104 6.59 -2.72 -2.63
CA GLY A 104 5.41 -3.29 -2.00
C GLY A 104 5.75 -4.17 -0.80
N LEU A 105 4.95 -4.10 0.25
CA LEU A 105 5.05 -5.00 1.40
C LEU A 105 3.82 -5.90 1.45
N ASN A 106 4.05 -7.17 1.16
CA ASN A 106 3.04 -8.21 1.18
C ASN A 106 3.14 -9.02 2.47
N PRO A 107 2.32 -8.67 3.48
CA PRO A 107 2.28 -9.40 4.74
C PRO A 107 1.85 -10.86 4.58
N GLY A 108 1.28 -11.25 3.43
CA GLY A 108 0.56 -12.51 3.31
C GLY A 108 -0.63 -12.54 4.26
N LEU A 109 -1.03 -13.75 4.64
CA LEU A 109 -2.02 -13.95 5.69
C LEU A 109 -1.33 -13.80 7.05
N ILE A 110 -1.36 -12.60 7.65
CA ILE A 110 -0.88 -12.41 9.03
C ILE A 110 -2.03 -12.67 10.00
N LYS A 111 -1.72 -13.36 11.10
CA LYS A 111 -2.58 -13.40 12.28
C LYS A 111 -2.78 -11.98 12.81
N THR A 112 -3.93 -11.40 12.51
CA THR A 112 -4.37 -10.17 13.13
C THR A 112 -5.81 -10.36 13.59
N ASP A 113 -6.20 -9.63 14.63
CA ASP A 113 -7.57 -9.62 15.19
C ASP A 113 -8.67 -9.24 14.17
N ILE A 114 -8.32 -8.95 12.91
CA ILE A 114 -9.24 -8.75 11.79
C ILE A 114 -10.17 -9.98 11.59
N ARG A 115 -9.74 -11.17 12.01
CA ARG A 115 -10.55 -12.41 11.99
C ARG A 115 -11.53 -12.56 13.16
N SER A 116 -11.35 -11.84 14.27
CA SER A 116 -12.31 -11.86 15.40
C SER A 116 -13.72 -11.43 14.96
N SER A 117 -13.79 -10.55 13.95
CA SER A 117 -15.05 -10.14 13.27
C SER A 117 -15.73 -11.24 12.42
N ILE A 118 -15.05 -12.35 12.12
CA ILE A 118 -15.56 -13.42 11.24
C ILE A 118 -16.07 -14.63 12.03
N THR A 119 -15.48 -14.95 13.19
CA THR A 119 -15.74 -16.25 13.84
C THR A 119 -16.39 -16.20 15.22
N GLY A 120 -16.68 -15.01 15.75
CA GLY A 120 -17.23 -14.89 17.11
C GLY A 120 -16.23 -15.32 18.19
N THR A 121 -16.40 -14.76 19.39
CA THR A 121 -15.55 -15.02 20.55
C THR A 121 -15.98 -16.33 21.26
N GLY A 122 -15.24 -17.41 21.06
CA GLY A 122 -15.53 -18.72 21.70
C GLY A 122 -14.36 -19.70 21.69
N CYS A 123 -14.49 -20.86 22.37
CA CYS A 123 -13.41 -21.87 22.51
C CYS A 123 -12.82 -22.39 21.19
N PHE A 124 -13.58 -22.36 20.09
CA PHE A 124 -13.09 -22.69 18.73
C PHE A 124 -12.07 -21.69 18.19
N PHE A 125 -12.12 -20.43 18.63
CA PHE A 125 -11.18 -19.38 18.26
C PHE A 125 -9.76 -19.66 18.77
N ARG A 126 -9.62 -20.17 20.01
CA ARG A 126 -8.31 -20.54 20.59
C ARG A 126 -7.66 -21.74 19.88
N PHE A 127 -8.47 -22.72 19.44
CA PHE A 127 -7.95 -23.88 18.71
C PHE A 127 -7.53 -23.52 17.28
N THR A 128 -8.30 -22.67 16.60
CA THR A 128 -7.94 -22.15 15.28
C THR A 128 -6.74 -21.20 15.35
N GLU A 129 -6.56 -20.42 16.41
CA GLU A 129 -5.32 -19.69 16.65
C GLU A 129 -4.11 -20.62 16.81
N GLY A 130 -4.21 -21.75 17.51
CA GLY A 130 -3.09 -22.70 17.64
C GLY A 130 -2.61 -23.22 16.28
N VAL A 131 -3.53 -23.65 15.44
CA VAL A 131 -3.24 -24.20 14.09
C VAL A 131 -2.81 -23.10 13.11
N VAL A 132 -3.41 -21.92 13.17
CA VAL A 132 -3.05 -20.76 12.33
C VAL A 132 -1.72 -20.15 12.76
N GLY A 133 -1.35 -20.24 14.04
CA GLY A 133 -0.07 -19.73 14.56
C GLY A 133 1.12 -20.59 14.15
N TYR A 134 0.87 -21.86 13.83
CA TYR A 134 1.85 -22.74 13.24
C TYR A 134 2.08 -22.45 11.74
N CYS A 135 1.02 -22.04 11.02
CA CYS A 135 1.07 -21.83 9.57
C CYS A 135 1.40 -20.39 9.13
N PHE A 136 1.20 -19.39 9.99
CA PHE A 136 1.32 -17.97 9.63
C PHE A 136 2.10 -17.16 10.67
N PRO A 137 3.04 -16.29 10.26
CA PRO A 137 3.85 -15.50 11.19
C PRO A 137 2.99 -14.53 12.00
N SER A 138 3.41 -14.27 13.24
CA SER A 138 2.85 -13.16 14.03
C SER A 138 3.28 -11.80 13.46
N ALA A 139 2.68 -10.72 13.94
CA ALA A 139 3.06 -9.37 13.56
C ALA A 139 4.53 -9.07 13.95
N GLU A 140 4.97 -9.57 15.09
CA GLU A 140 6.34 -9.43 15.60
C GLU A 140 7.33 -10.16 14.70
N VAL A 141 7.07 -11.42 14.36
CA VAL A 141 7.93 -12.20 13.45
C VAL A 141 7.99 -11.56 12.06
N TYR A 142 6.86 -11.04 11.57
CA TYR A 142 6.85 -10.30 10.30
C TYR A 142 7.69 -9.02 10.39
N ALA A 143 7.56 -8.25 11.48
CA ALA A 143 8.34 -7.05 11.71
C ALA A 143 9.85 -7.35 11.83
N GLU A 144 10.24 -8.37 12.59
CA GLU A 144 11.64 -8.82 12.73
C GLU A 144 12.28 -9.14 11.37
N ARG A 145 11.52 -9.77 10.47
CA ARG A 145 11.99 -10.06 9.11
C ARG A 145 12.06 -8.82 8.23
N LEU A 146 11.09 -7.92 8.38
CA LEU A 146 10.94 -6.76 7.52
C LEU A 146 11.94 -5.64 7.86
N VAL A 147 12.23 -5.40 9.14
CA VAL A 147 13.10 -4.29 9.59
C VAL A 147 14.46 -4.30 8.86
N PRO A 148 15.19 -5.42 8.75
CA PRO A 148 16.44 -5.46 7.97
C PRO A 148 16.26 -5.04 6.51
N VAL A 149 15.15 -5.42 5.86
CA VAL A 149 14.86 -5.02 4.47
C VAL A 149 14.67 -3.52 4.35
N LEU A 150 13.95 -2.89 5.30
CA LEU A 150 13.68 -1.45 5.26
C LEU A 150 14.97 -0.62 5.15
N PHE A 151 16.08 -1.11 5.73
CA PHE A 151 17.38 -0.44 5.75
C PHE A 151 18.44 -1.08 4.83
N ALA A 152 18.09 -2.10 4.04
CA ALA A 152 19.05 -2.80 3.19
C ALA A 152 19.67 -1.83 2.15
N PRO A 153 21.00 -1.72 2.04
CA PRO A 153 21.65 -0.84 1.05
C PRO A 153 21.34 -1.22 -0.40
N ALA A 154 21.08 -2.52 -0.65
CA ALA A 154 20.72 -3.03 -1.98
C ALA A 154 19.49 -2.33 -2.59
N LEU A 155 18.58 -1.80 -1.77
CA LEU A 155 17.38 -1.11 -2.25
C LEU A 155 17.67 0.24 -2.92
N GLU A 156 18.85 0.83 -2.73
CA GLU A 156 19.18 2.13 -3.33
C GLU A 156 19.15 2.08 -4.87
N LYS A 157 19.45 0.91 -5.45
CA LYS A 157 19.55 0.70 -6.90
C LYS A 157 18.30 0.11 -7.54
N GLU A 158 17.29 -0.22 -6.73
CA GLU A 158 16.14 -0.98 -7.21
C GLU A 158 14.82 -0.20 -6.99
N SER A 159 13.73 -0.65 -7.61
CA SER A 159 12.37 -0.09 -7.46
C SER A 159 11.34 -1.03 -8.07
N GLY A 160 10.07 -0.88 -7.69
CA GLY A 160 8.95 -1.45 -8.44
C GLY A 160 8.76 -2.95 -8.28
N PHE A 161 9.19 -3.52 -7.15
CA PHE A 161 8.93 -4.91 -6.79
C PHE A 161 8.42 -5.01 -5.35
N HIS A 162 8.15 -6.24 -4.87
CA HIS A 162 7.52 -6.44 -3.56
C HIS A 162 8.31 -7.39 -2.67
N PHE A 163 7.99 -7.40 -1.38
CA PHE A 163 8.51 -8.35 -0.40
C PHE A 163 7.39 -9.19 0.17
N ASN A 164 7.58 -10.50 0.27
CA ASN A 164 6.59 -11.41 0.88
C ASN A 164 6.71 -11.44 2.41
N GLN A 165 5.87 -12.25 3.07
CA GLN A 165 5.85 -12.44 4.53
C GLN A 165 7.13 -13.05 5.15
N LYS A 166 8.06 -13.49 4.30
CA LYS A 166 9.39 -13.99 4.67
C LYS A 166 10.49 -12.97 4.39
N ALA A 167 10.13 -11.76 3.96
CA ALA A 167 11.04 -10.72 3.50
C ALA A 167 11.82 -11.09 2.22
N ASP A 168 11.36 -12.08 1.45
CA ASP A 168 11.93 -12.37 0.13
C ASP A 168 11.40 -11.40 -0.91
N ALA A 169 12.29 -10.92 -1.78
CA ALA A 169 11.90 -10.15 -2.96
C ALA A 169 11.06 -11.01 -3.91
N ILE A 170 9.90 -10.51 -4.31
CA ILE A 170 9.01 -11.10 -5.31
C ILE A 170 8.78 -10.11 -6.45
N LYS A 171 8.70 -10.66 -7.66
CA LYS A 171 8.41 -9.87 -8.86
C LYS A 171 6.95 -9.39 -8.84
N PRO A 172 6.63 -8.29 -9.56
CA PRO A 172 5.26 -7.91 -9.84
C PRO A 172 4.48 -9.09 -10.41
N SER A 173 3.20 -9.18 -10.07
CA SER A 173 2.35 -10.24 -10.54
C SER A 173 2.17 -10.15 -12.05
N LYS A 174 2.11 -11.30 -12.74
CA LYS A 174 1.92 -11.35 -14.19
C LYS A 174 0.59 -10.71 -14.64
N VAL A 175 -0.40 -10.67 -13.74
CA VAL A 175 -1.72 -10.10 -14.03
C VAL A 175 -1.69 -8.57 -14.00
N MET A 176 -0.79 -7.95 -13.24
CA MET A 176 -0.65 -6.50 -13.14
C MET A 176 0.22 -5.96 -14.28
N THR A 177 -0.37 -5.91 -15.48
CA THR A 177 0.28 -5.31 -16.65
C THR A 177 0.28 -3.79 -16.57
N THR A 178 1.15 -3.13 -17.35
CA THR A 178 1.17 -1.66 -17.46
C THR A 178 -0.21 -1.08 -17.81
N GLN A 179 -0.98 -1.77 -18.66
CA GLN A 179 -2.35 -1.34 -19.01
C GLN A 179 -3.30 -1.46 -17.82
N LEU A 180 -3.20 -2.53 -17.02
CA LEU A 180 -4.04 -2.67 -15.84
C LEU A 180 -3.65 -1.66 -14.76
N THR A 181 -2.36 -1.42 -14.56
CA THR A 181 -1.84 -0.35 -13.69
C THR A 181 -2.42 1.01 -14.09
N ALA A 182 -2.33 1.37 -15.37
CA ALA A 182 -2.88 2.62 -15.87
C ALA A 182 -4.39 2.75 -15.60
N LYS A 183 -5.17 1.69 -15.80
CA LYS A 183 -6.61 1.67 -15.50
C LYS A 183 -6.92 1.92 -14.02
N TYR A 184 -6.14 1.34 -13.10
CA TYR A 184 -6.29 1.60 -11.67
C TYR A 184 -6.02 3.06 -11.31
N ILE A 185 -4.98 3.64 -11.91
CA ILE A 185 -4.60 5.03 -11.69
C ILE A 185 -5.65 5.98 -12.27
N GLU A 186 -6.10 5.74 -13.50
CA GLU A 186 -7.15 6.52 -14.16
C GLU A 186 -8.46 6.47 -13.38
N ALA A 187 -8.92 5.28 -12.98
CA ALA A 187 -10.12 5.14 -12.17
C ALA A 187 -10.01 5.91 -10.83
N THR A 188 -8.81 5.93 -10.25
CA THR A 188 -8.54 6.72 -9.04
C THR A 188 -8.62 8.21 -9.30
N GLU A 189 -8.08 8.71 -10.43
CA GLU A 189 -8.19 10.13 -10.80
C GLU A 189 -9.65 10.54 -11.05
N VAL A 190 -10.43 9.69 -11.71
CA VAL A 190 -11.87 9.92 -11.92
C VAL A 190 -12.60 10.05 -10.58
N LEU A 191 -12.26 9.20 -9.60
CA LEU A 191 -12.83 9.31 -8.26
C LEU A 191 -12.38 10.56 -7.51
N LEU A 192 -11.11 10.97 -7.63
CA LEU A 192 -10.62 12.22 -7.04
C LEU A 192 -11.35 13.43 -7.60
N ALA A 193 -11.60 13.46 -8.91
CA ALA A 193 -12.29 14.56 -9.58
C ALA A 193 -13.76 14.72 -9.13
N ARG A 194 -14.39 13.65 -8.61
CA ARG A 194 -15.76 13.68 -8.09
C ARG A 194 -15.85 14.20 -6.65
N LEU A 195 -14.73 14.32 -5.93
CA LEU A 195 -14.76 14.79 -4.56
C LEU A 195 -14.94 16.32 -4.54
N PRO A 196 -15.89 16.85 -3.75
CA PRO A 196 -16.07 18.29 -3.64
C PRO A 196 -14.80 18.93 -3.08
N ILE A 197 -14.23 19.86 -3.84
CA ILE A 197 -13.23 20.81 -3.35
C ILE A 197 -14.01 21.78 -2.47
N LYS A 198 -13.91 21.62 -1.15
CA LYS A 198 -14.26 22.74 -0.26
C LYS A 198 -13.14 23.74 -0.42
N ASP A 199 -13.33 24.73 -1.28
CA ASP A 199 -12.56 25.96 -1.24
C ASP A 199 -12.68 26.48 0.20
N GLY A 200 -11.57 26.59 0.90
CA GLY A 200 -11.56 27.10 2.25
C GLY A 200 -12.16 28.50 2.27
N GLU A 201 -13.37 28.64 2.81
CA GLU A 201 -13.84 29.92 3.31
C GLU A 201 -12.83 30.39 4.35
N LYS A 202 -12.00 31.36 3.96
CA LYS A 202 -11.37 32.26 4.91
C LYS A 202 -12.50 33.08 5.54
N SER A 203 -12.82 32.79 6.81
CA SER A 203 -13.50 33.73 7.71
C SER A 203 -12.51 34.15 8.79
#